data_AF-A0A1X3D5X4-F1
#
_entry.id   AF-A0A1X3D5X4-F1
#
_cell.length_a   1.000
_cell.length_b   1.000
_cell.length_c   1.000
_cell.angle_alpha   90.00
_cell.angle_beta   90.00
_cell.angle_gamma   90.00
#
_symmetry.space_group_name_H-M   'P 1'
#
loop_
_entity.id
_entity.type
_entity.pdbx_description
1 polymer ?
#
loop_
_entity_poly.entity_id
_entity_poly.type
_entity_poly.pdbx_seq_one_letter_code
_entity_poly.pdbx_strand_id
1 'polypeptide(L)'
;MTKETALGAALKSAVQTMSKKKQTDMIADHIYNKYDVFKRFKPLAVGIDQDLVAELPQFDPALIARVLANHCRRPRYLKALARGGKRFDLNNRFKGEVSPEEQAIAQQHPAVQQALATQAERRAAKAAEQGEAAPEAAAAETETAENQTAAE
;
A
#
# COMPACT_ATOMS: atom_id res chain seq x y z
N MET A 1 17.58 29.77 8.91
CA MET A 1 16.62 30.85 8.63
C MET A 1 15.30 30.22 8.22
N THR A 2 14.25 30.50 8.99
CA THR A 2 12.95 29.83 8.95
C THR A 2 12.25 30.08 7.61
N LYS A 3 11.87 29.01 6.91
CA LYS A 3 10.97 29.07 5.75
C LYS A 3 9.52 29.26 6.20
N GLU A 4 9.27 30.16 7.15
CA GLU A 4 7.90 30.60 7.42
C GLU A 4 7.56 31.66 6.38
N THR A 5 7.27 31.20 5.15
CA THR A 5 6.63 32.02 4.14
C THR A 5 5.30 32.53 4.69
N ALA A 6 4.99 33.82 4.49
CA ALA A 6 3.73 34.45 4.94
C ALA A 6 2.47 33.63 4.57
N LEU A 7 2.52 32.93 3.43
CA LEU A 7 1.50 31.97 2.98
C LEU A 7 1.32 30.78 3.93
N GLY A 8 2.42 30.21 4.44
CA GLY A 8 2.39 29.10 5.40
C GLY A 8 1.81 29.51 6.75
N ALA A 9 2.12 30.73 7.21
CA ALA A 9 1.55 31.29 8.44
C ALA A 9 0.03 31.55 8.30
N ALA A 10 -0.41 32.15 7.17
CA ALA A 10 -1.83 32.35 6.90
C ALA A 10 -2.60 31.03 6.81
N LEU A 11 -2.02 30.02 6.15
CA LEU A 11 -2.62 28.68 6.06
C LEU A 11 -2.73 28.03 7.44
N LYS A 12 -1.71 28.16 8.30
CA LYS A 12 -1.73 27.67 9.68
C LYS A 12 -2.88 28.29 10.48
N SER A 13 -3.04 29.61 10.43
CA SER A 13 -4.14 30.30 11.10
C SER A 13 -5.51 29.85 10.57
N ALA A 14 -5.66 29.73 9.26
CA ALA A 14 -6.90 29.26 8.65
C ALA A 14 -7.25 27.82 9.07
N VAL A 15 -6.28 26.90 9.06
CA VAL A 15 -6.48 25.51 9.47
C VAL A 15 -6.85 25.44 10.96
N GLN A 16 -6.23 26.26 11.81
CA GLN A 16 -6.52 26.30 13.25
C GLN A 16 -7.95 26.73 13.59
N THR A 17 -8.61 27.52 12.75
CA THR A 17 -10.04 27.87 12.94
C THR A 17 -11.00 26.69 12.72
N MET A 18 -10.53 25.62 12.06
CA MET A 18 -11.35 24.45 11.78
C MET A 18 -11.37 23.45 12.95
N SER A 19 -12.40 22.60 13.01
CA SER A 19 -12.45 21.50 13.99
C SER A 19 -11.28 20.52 13.80
N LYS A 20 -10.75 19.99 14.91
CA LYS A 20 -9.63 19.01 14.92
C LYS A 20 -9.89 17.79 14.03
N LYS A 21 -11.15 17.35 13.91
CA LYS A 21 -11.54 16.27 12.98
C LYS A 21 -11.26 16.66 11.54
N LYS A 22 -11.79 17.82 11.11
CA LYS A 22 -11.61 18.35 9.77
C LYS A 22 -10.13 18.63 9.45
N GLN A 23 -9.37 19.12 10.43
CA GLN A 23 -7.91 19.28 10.28
C GLN A 23 -7.22 17.93 10.01
N THR A 24 -7.58 16.88 10.79
CA THR A 24 -7.03 15.53 10.61
C THR A 24 -7.33 14.97 9.22
N ASP A 25 -8.57 15.12 8.75
CA ASP A 25 -8.99 14.66 7.43
C ASP A 25 -8.24 15.40 6.31
N MET A 26 -8.12 16.73 6.40
CA MET A 26 -7.33 17.52 5.43
C MET A 26 -5.85 17.13 5.41
N ILE A 27 -5.25 16.87 6.58
CA ILE A 27 -3.86 16.41 6.67
C ILE A 27 -3.71 15.06 5.99
N ALA A 28 -4.62 14.13 6.26
CA ALA A 28 -4.62 12.81 5.63
C ALA A 28 -4.72 12.93 4.10
N ASP A 29 -5.69 13.69 3.60
CA ASP A 29 -5.87 13.91 2.16
C ASP A 29 -4.64 14.53 1.51
N HIS A 30 -4.04 15.53 2.15
CA HIS A 30 -2.82 16.15 1.64
C HIS A 30 -1.65 15.15 1.57
N ILE A 31 -1.43 14.36 2.63
CA ILE A 31 -0.36 13.37 2.68
C ILE A 31 -0.55 12.28 1.61
N TYR A 32 -1.76 11.74 1.45
CA TYR A 32 -2.03 10.70 0.45
C TYR A 32 -1.94 11.20 -1.00
N ASN A 33 -2.21 12.48 -1.24
CA ASN A 33 -2.13 13.06 -2.58
C ASN A 33 -0.69 13.49 -2.95
N LYS A 34 0.08 14.01 -1.98
CA LYS A 34 1.43 14.52 -2.22
C LYS A 34 2.49 13.43 -2.24
N TYR A 35 2.40 12.43 -1.36
CA TYR A 35 3.47 11.45 -1.17
C TYR A 35 3.08 10.05 -1.66
N ASP A 36 3.79 9.57 -2.69
CA ASP A 36 3.58 8.24 -3.26
C ASP A 36 3.79 7.09 -2.26
N VAL A 37 4.69 7.27 -1.29
CA VAL A 37 4.99 6.25 -0.27
C VAL A 37 3.76 5.94 0.60
N PHE A 38 2.95 6.97 0.90
CA PHE A 38 1.69 6.81 1.63
C PHE A 38 0.58 6.26 0.73
N LYS A 39 0.48 6.74 -0.52
CA LYS A 39 -0.51 6.27 -1.50
C LYS A 39 -0.36 4.77 -1.80
N ARG A 40 0.88 4.30 -1.93
CA ARG A 40 1.21 2.90 -2.23
C ARG A 40 1.40 2.03 -0.99
N PHE A 41 1.27 2.59 0.21
CA PHE A 41 1.48 1.88 1.49
C PHE A 41 2.84 1.18 1.53
N LYS A 42 3.91 1.88 1.16
CA LYS A 42 5.26 1.34 1.25
C LYS A 42 5.74 1.35 2.73
N PRO A 43 6.63 0.43 3.15
CA PRO A 43 7.26 0.51 4.46
C PRO A 43 7.96 1.86 4.66
N LEU A 44 7.58 2.60 5.69
CA LEU A 44 8.10 3.95 5.93
C LEU A 44 9.45 3.90 6.66
N ALA A 45 10.31 4.87 6.38
CA ALA A 45 11.54 5.10 7.13
C ALA A 45 11.26 5.42 8.60
N VAL A 46 12.19 5.04 9.48
CA VAL A 46 12.14 5.44 10.89
C VAL A 46 12.39 6.94 10.98
N GLY A 47 11.57 7.66 11.74
CA GLY A 47 11.65 9.11 11.87
C GLY A 47 10.89 9.92 10.80
N ILE A 48 10.05 9.26 9.99
CA ILE A 48 9.24 9.93 8.95
C ILE A 48 8.28 10.99 9.53
N ASP A 49 7.94 10.87 10.81
CA ASP A 49 7.16 11.86 11.57
C ASP A 49 7.86 13.21 11.63
N GLN A 50 9.17 13.22 11.90
CA GLN A 50 9.97 14.44 11.95
C GLN A 50 10.13 15.05 10.56
N ASP A 51 10.34 14.20 9.55
CA ASP A 51 10.42 14.62 8.15
C ASP A 51 9.09 15.29 7.71
N LEU A 52 7.93 14.72 8.10
CA LEU A 52 6.61 15.31 7.81
C LEU A 52 6.36 16.63 8.55
N VAL A 53 6.75 16.73 9.82
CA VAL A 53 6.61 17.96 10.61
C VAL A 53 7.48 19.09 10.02
N ALA A 54 8.69 18.75 9.56
CA ALA A 54 9.60 19.71 8.93
C ALA A 54 9.08 20.19 7.56
N GLU A 55 8.49 19.31 6.75
CA GLU A 55 7.93 19.68 5.45
C GLU A 55 6.57 20.39 5.54
N LEU A 56 5.81 20.15 6.60
CA LEU A 56 4.44 20.67 6.77
C LEU A 56 4.28 21.50 8.06
N PRO A 57 5.00 22.63 8.20
CA PRO A 57 4.93 23.49 9.40
C PRO A 57 3.55 24.17 9.61
N GLN A 58 2.69 24.15 8.59
CA GLN A 58 1.33 24.69 8.64
C GLN A 58 0.36 23.83 9.48
N PHE A 59 0.68 22.56 9.71
CA PHE A 59 -0.18 21.64 10.43
C PHE A 59 0.34 21.40 11.85
N ASP A 60 -0.56 20.99 12.75
CA ASP A 60 -0.20 20.63 14.12
C ASP A 60 0.59 19.29 14.12
N PRO A 61 1.82 19.26 14.68
CA PRO A 61 2.61 18.02 14.80
C PRO A 61 1.84 16.88 15.47
N ALA A 62 0.99 17.17 16.45
CA ALA A 62 0.21 16.15 17.14
C ALA A 62 -0.83 15.49 16.22
N LEU A 63 -1.40 16.25 15.29
CA LEU A 63 -2.34 15.73 14.31
C LEU A 63 -1.63 14.95 13.20
N ILE A 64 -0.46 15.40 12.76
CA ILE A 64 0.39 14.65 11.83
C ILE A 64 0.73 13.28 12.41
N ALA A 65 1.22 13.24 13.67
CA ALA A 65 1.53 11.98 14.35
C ALA A 65 0.32 11.06 14.48
N ARG A 66 -0.88 11.62 14.72
CA ARG A 66 -2.13 10.85 14.74
C ARG A 66 -2.48 10.26 13.37
N VAL A 67 -2.39 11.04 12.30
CA VAL A 67 -2.64 10.56 10.92
C VAL A 67 -1.65 9.46 10.56
N LEU A 68 -0.36 9.63 10.92
CA LEU A 68 0.66 8.64 10.72
C LEU A 68 0.37 7.34 11.51
N ALA A 69 0.03 7.45 12.79
CA ALA A 69 -0.35 6.29 13.60
C ALA A 69 -1.55 5.55 13.02
N ASN A 70 -2.56 6.29 12.54
CA ASN A 70 -3.70 5.72 11.85
C ASN A 70 -3.29 5.00 10.55
N HIS A 71 -2.38 5.60 9.76
CA HIS A 71 -1.84 4.96 8.56
C HIS A 71 -1.15 3.63 8.87
N CYS A 72 -0.28 3.61 9.89
CA CYS A 72 0.49 2.42 10.28
C CYS A 72 -0.39 1.29 10.83
N ARG A 73 -1.57 1.60 11.40
CA ARG A 73 -2.54 0.61 11.88
C ARG A 73 -3.40 0.00 10.78
N ARG A 74 -3.36 0.53 9.55
CA ARG A 74 -4.19 0.01 8.45
C ARG A 74 -3.69 -1.38 8.02
N PRO A 75 -4.59 -2.33 7.72
CA PRO A 75 -4.20 -3.68 7.32
C PRO A 75 -3.34 -3.70 6.05
N ARG A 76 -3.55 -2.74 5.14
CA ARG A 76 -2.71 -2.58 3.93
C ARG A 76 -1.25 -2.27 4.27
N TYR A 77 -1.00 -1.48 5.31
CA TYR A 77 0.36 -1.15 5.75
C TYR A 77 1.02 -2.34 6.44
N LEU A 78 0.28 -3.02 7.32
CA LEU A 78 0.76 -4.24 7.98
C LEU A 78 1.14 -5.33 6.97
N LYS A 79 0.37 -5.49 5.88
CA LYS A 79 0.74 -6.38 4.77
C LYS A 79 2.05 -5.98 4.08
N ALA A 80 2.29 -4.67 3.93
CA ALA A 80 3.53 -4.18 3.33
C ALA A 80 4.74 -4.43 4.25
N LEU A 81 4.57 -4.33 5.57
CA LEU A 81 5.58 -4.72 6.56
C LEU A 81 5.82 -6.23 6.56
N ALA A 82 4.76 -7.05 6.49
CA ALA A 82 4.85 -8.50 6.43
C ALA A 82 5.58 -9.02 5.17
N ARG A 83 5.51 -8.26 4.07
CA ARG A 83 6.30 -8.49 2.86
C ARG A 83 7.79 -8.18 3.08
N GLY A 84 8.11 -7.32 4.03
CA GLY A 84 9.47 -6.89 4.34
C GLY A 84 10.10 -6.02 3.25
N GLY A 85 11.44 -6.00 3.25
CA GLY A 85 12.25 -5.29 2.27
C GLY A 85 12.70 -3.90 2.74
N LYS A 86 12.94 -3.00 1.78
CA LYS A 86 13.49 -1.66 2.05
C LYS A 86 12.43 -0.71 2.59
N ARG A 87 12.85 0.19 3.47
CA ARG A 87 12.05 1.33 3.94
C ARG A 87 12.27 2.54 3.06
N PHE A 88 11.25 3.39 2.96
CA PHE A 88 11.21 4.53 2.06
C PHE A 88 11.02 5.84 2.81
N ASP A 89 11.75 6.87 2.40
CA ASP A 89 11.56 8.25 2.85
C ASP A 89 10.42 8.96 2.10
N LEU A 90 10.15 10.24 2.42
CA LEU A 90 9.12 11.05 1.75
C LEU A 90 9.38 11.23 0.25
N ASN A 91 10.64 11.20 -0.16
CA ASN A 91 11.09 11.35 -1.55
C ASN A 91 11.16 10.00 -2.29
N ASN A 92 10.62 8.92 -1.70
CA ASN A 92 10.61 7.58 -2.26
C ASN A 92 12.01 6.99 -2.48
N ARG A 93 13.01 7.45 -1.71
CA ARG A 93 14.36 6.89 -1.66
C ARG A 93 14.46 5.85 -0.55
N PHE A 94 15.40 4.94 -0.71
CA PHE A 94 15.68 3.92 0.29
C PHE A 94 16.34 4.55 1.52
N LYS A 95 15.72 4.39 2.68
CA LYS A 95 16.23 4.87 3.97
C LYS A 95 15.93 3.82 5.03
N GLY A 96 16.87 2.88 5.17
CA GLY A 96 16.76 1.74 6.06
C GLY A 96 16.02 0.54 5.45
N GLU A 97 15.83 -0.47 6.29
CA GLU A 97 15.19 -1.75 5.94
C GLU A 97 14.26 -2.22 7.07
N VAL A 98 13.34 -3.11 6.74
CA VAL A 98 12.48 -3.75 7.72
C VAL A 98 13.25 -4.92 8.31
N SER A 99 13.44 -4.90 9.63
CA SER A 99 14.10 -5.99 10.34
C SER A 99 13.29 -7.30 10.21
N PRO A 100 13.93 -8.47 10.16
CA PRO A 100 13.23 -9.76 10.16
C PRO A 100 12.26 -9.92 11.34
N GLU A 101 12.60 -9.35 12.51
CA GLU A 101 11.75 -9.38 13.70
C GLU A 101 10.47 -8.58 13.49
N GLU A 102 10.58 -7.35 12.97
CA GLU A 102 9.44 -6.49 12.66
C GLU A 102 8.54 -7.13 11.59
N GLN A 103 9.15 -7.82 10.62
CA GLN A 103 8.45 -8.56 9.59
C GLN A 103 7.66 -9.73 10.20
N ALA A 104 8.26 -10.50 11.11
CA ALA A 104 7.60 -11.63 11.78
C ALA A 104 6.40 -11.14 12.63
N ILE A 105 6.57 -10.06 13.38
CA ILE A 105 5.48 -9.45 14.18
C ILE A 105 4.33 -9.00 13.27
N ALA A 106 4.65 -8.38 12.12
CA ALA A 106 3.64 -7.96 11.16
C ALA A 106 2.88 -9.16 10.52
N GLN A 107 3.56 -10.28 10.29
CA GLN A 107 2.94 -11.52 9.79
C GLN A 107 2.01 -12.17 10.82
N GLN A 108 2.32 -12.05 12.11
CA GLN A 108 1.49 -12.57 13.19
C GLN A 108 0.21 -11.74 13.44
N HIS A 109 0.11 -10.54 12.86
CA HIS A 109 -1.02 -9.67 13.12
C HIS A 109 -2.34 -10.24 12.53
N PRO A 110 -3.43 -10.37 13.31
CA PRO A 110 -4.68 -11.03 12.87
C PRO A 110 -5.29 -10.44 11.59
N ALA A 111 -5.21 -9.11 11.45
CA ALA A 111 -5.68 -8.40 10.26
C ALA A 111 -4.93 -8.78 8.97
N VAL A 112 -3.68 -9.25 9.07
CA VAL A 112 -2.91 -9.76 7.94
C VAL A 112 -3.33 -11.19 7.62
N GLN A 113 -3.52 -12.03 8.65
CA GLN A 113 -3.98 -13.42 8.50
C GLN A 113 -5.37 -13.53 7.87
N GLN A 114 -6.36 -12.79 8.39
CA GLN A 114 -7.71 -12.76 7.81
C GLN A 114 -7.71 -12.25 6.36
N ALA A 115 -6.86 -11.25 6.09
CA ALA A 115 -6.77 -10.66 4.77
C ALA A 115 -5.93 -11.48 3.78
N LEU A 116 -5.18 -12.49 4.24
CA LEU A 116 -4.55 -13.53 3.43
C LEU A 116 -5.55 -14.66 3.16
N ALA A 117 -6.30 -15.11 4.18
CA ALA A 117 -7.34 -16.13 4.06
C ALA A 117 -8.40 -15.73 3.01
N THR A 118 -8.98 -14.53 3.14
CA THR A 118 -9.93 -13.99 2.15
C THR A 118 -9.33 -13.83 0.74
N GLN A 119 -8.02 -13.62 0.63
CA GLN A 119 -7.35 -13.50 -0.67
C GLN A 119 -7.09 -14.87 -1.29
N ALA A 120 -6.80 -15.88 -0.48
CA ALA A 120 -6.70 -17.28 -0.90
C ALA A 120 -8.05 -17.80 -1.36
N GLU A 121 -9.14 -17.52 -0.63
CA GLU A 121 -10.51 -17.87 -1.02
C GLU A 121 -10.91 -17.23 -2.35
N ARG A 122 -10.62 -15.93 -2.53
CA ARG A 122 -10.88 -15.24 -3.81
C ARG A 122 -10.04 -15.77 -4.96
N ARG A 123 -8.79 -16.17 -4.71
CA ARG A 123 -7.94 -16.78 -5.74
C ARG A 123 -8.42 -18.18 -6.10
N ALA A 124 -8.85 -18.98 -5.12
CA ALA A 124 -9.43 -20.29 -5.34
C ALA A 124 -10.74 -20.19 -6.14
N ALA A 125 -11.63 -19.24 -5.82
CA ALA A 125 -12.85 -18.97 -6.57
C ALA A 125 -12.55 -18.56 -8.02
N LYS A 126 -11.60 -17.63 -8.23
CA LYS A 126 -11.19 -17.23 -9.58
C LYS A 126 -10.47 -18.33 -10.37
N ALA A 127 -9.70 -19.19 -9.71
CA ALA A 127 -9.05 -20.33 -10.35
C ALA A 127 -10.05 -21.43 -10.71
N ALA A 128 -11.12 -21.62 -9.94
CA ALA A 128 -12.23 -22.50 -10.29
C ALA A 128 -13.02 -21.95 -11.50
N GLU A 129 -13.35 -20.65 -11.50
CA GLU A 129 -14.01 -19.99 -12.65
C GLU A 129 -13.14 -19.98 -13.94
N GLN A 130 -11.81 -19.89 -13.81
CA GLN A 130 -10.88 -19.94 -14.97
C GLN A 130 -10.52 -21.36 -15.39
N GLY A 131 -10.70 -22.36 -14.51
CA GLY A 131 -10.51 -23.78 -14.82
C GLY A 131 -11.67 -24.42 -15.59
N GLU A 132 -12.87 -23.84 -15.54
CA GLU A 132 -14.04 -24.31 -16.31
C GLU A 132 -14.07 -23.81 -17.77
N ALA A 133 -13.19 -22.89 -18.17
CA ALA A 133 -13.16 -22.33 -19.53
C ALA A 133 -12.17 -23.01 -20.51
N ALA A 134 -11.70 -24.22 -20.20
CA ALA A 134 -10.89 -25.01 -21.14
C ALA A 134 -11.30 -26.49 -21.12
N PRO A 135 -12.32 -26.86 -21.92
CA PRO A 135 -12.21 -28.13 -22.62
C PRO A 135 -12.89 -28.10 -24.00
N GLU A 136 -12.31 -27.45 -25.03
CA GLU A 136 -12.77 -27.74 -26.41
C GLU A 136 -11.76 -27.31 -27.51
N ALA A 137 -10.52 -27.79 -27.45
CA ALA A 137 -9.61 -27.59 -28.60
C ALA A 137 -8.57 -28.71 -28.81
N ALA A 138 -8.60 -29.80 -28.05
CA ALA A 138 -7.56 -30.83 -28.10
C ALA A 138 -8.00 -32.20 -28.63
N ALA A 139 -9.22 -32.34 -29.18
CA ALA A 139 -9.75 -33.64 -29.61
C ALA A 139 -9.99 -33.79 -31.13
N ALA A 140 -9.53 -32.85 -31.97
CA ALA A 140 -9.82 -32.89 -33.41
C ALA A 140 -8.62 -33.27 -34.32
N GLU A 141 -7.44 -33.58 -33.76
CA GLU A 141 -6.24 -33.87 -34.56
C GLU A 141 -5.70 -35.29 -34.33
N THR A 142 -6.53 -36.33 -34.51
CA THR A 142 -6.01 -37.72 -34.63
C THR A 142 -6.69 -38.58 -35.69
N GLU A 143 -7.55 -38.04 -36.57
CA GLU A 143 -8.30 -38.86 -37.54
C GLU A 143 -8.09 -38.43 -39.00
N THR A 144 -6.85 -38.14 -39.43
CA THR A 144 -6.54 -37.94 -40.87
C THR A 144 -5.24 -38.59 -41.36
N ALA A 145 -4.57 -39.42 -40.56
CA ALA A 145 -3.25 -39.98 -40.94
C ALA A 145 -3.26 -41.42 -41.48
N GLU A 146 -4.42 -42.09 -41.64
CA GLU A 146 -4.45 -43.52 -42.04
C GLU A 146 -4.90 -43.83 -43.48
N ASN A 147 -5.17 -42.84 -44.35
CA ASN A 147 -5.66 -43.15 -45.71
C ASN A 147 -4.86 -42.54 -46.86
N GLN A 148 -3.53 -42.65 -46.86
CA GLN A 148 -2.69 -42.34 -48.04
C GLN A 148 -1.50 -43.30 -48.27
N THR A 149 -1.55 -44.54 -47.78
CA THR A 149 -0.59 -45.59 -48.17
C THR A 149 -1.30 -46.83 -48.70
N ALA A 150 -2.09 -46.64 -49.76
CA ALA A 150 -2.51 -47.72 -50.66
C ALA A 150 -2.93 -47.10 -52.00
N ALA A 151 -2.31 -47.57 -53.10
CA ALA A 151 -2.36 -47.09 -54.49
C ALA A 151 -1.45 -45.86 -54.73
N GLU A 152 -0.51 -45.86 -55.67
CA GLU A 152 -0.15 -46.72 -56.81
C GLU A 152 1.30 -46.40 -57.19
#